data_AF-A0A1N7S8L6-F1
#
_entry.id   AF-A0A1N7S8L6-F1
#
_cell.length_a   1.000
_cell.length_b   1.000
_cell.length_c   1.000
_cell.angle_alpha   90.00
_cell.angle_beta   90.00
_cell.angle_gamma   90.00
#
_symmetry.space_group_name_H-M   'P 1'
#
loop_
_entity.id
_entity.type
_entity.pdbx_description
1 polymer ?
#
loop_
_entity_poly.entity_id
_entity_poly.type
_entity_poly.pdbx_seq_one_letter_code
_entity_poly.pdbx_strand_id
1 'polypeptide(L)'
;MRTTRTIYAPFTTVKDCLDAAPGGVFRVAFGFTTLMSNDVVDPDLDHLELHPRIKAALDAAESPQLIYPADITPDLHRVLSLMCFQLASFAHIFRAAGAEIKTRAEDEQAYCLHWLIKLVLTHGEGWSEQAQLEIAAIRAKLQESK
;
A
#
# COMPACT_ATOMS: atom_id res chain seq x y z
N MET A 1 46.43 45.31 -12.53
CA MET A 1 45.01 45.03 -12.25
C MET A 1 44.86 43.53 -11.96
N ARG A 2 44.90 43.15 -10.67
CA ARG A 2 44.62 41.79 -10.18
C ARG A 2 43.85 41.96 -8.88
N THR A 3 42.57 41.62 -8.92
CA THR A 3 41.66 41.73 -7.80
C THR A 3 41.82 40.49 -6.92
N THR A 4 42.26 40.70 -5.69
CA THR A 4 42.40 39.70 -4.63
C THR A 4 41.03 39.12 -4.30
N ARG A 5 40.86 37.80 -4.48
CA ARG A 5 39.65 37.07 -4.04
C ARG A 5 39.85 36.70 -2.58
N THR A 6 39.17 37.41 -1.68
CA THR A 6 39.13 37.10 -0.24
C THR A 6 38.50 35.73 -0.04
N ILE A 7 39.28 34.79 0.51
CA ILE A 7 38.81 33.46 0.92
C ILE A 7 38.00 33.67 2.20
N TYR A 8 36.67 33.74 2.09
CA TYR A 8 35.79 33.68 3.24
C TYR A 8 35.78 32.26 3.80
N ALA A 9 36.00 32.15 5.11
CA ALA A 9 36.10 30.88 5.83
C ALA A 9 34.81 30.06 5.66
N PRO A 10 34.89 28.71 5.47
CA PRO A 10 33.72 27.85 5.25
C PRO A 10 32.63 27.98 6.32
N PHE A 11 32.98 28.47 7.50
CA PHE A 11 32.07 28.73 8.61
C PHE A 11 31.03 29.83 8.33
N THR A 12 31.36 30.86 7.56
CA THR A 12 30.41 31.97 7.31
C THR A 12 29.29 31.54 6.37
N THR A 13 29.59 30.72 5.37
CA THR A 13 28.61 30.21 4.41
C THR A 13 27.55 29.31 5.08
N VAL A 14 27.97 28.45 6.01
CA VAL A 14 27.04 27.58 6.76
C VAL A 14 26.15 28.40 7.69
N LYS A 15 26.71 29.45 8.31
CA LYS A 15 25.96 30.37 9.16
C LYS A 15 24.91 31.16 8.38
N ASP A 16 25.26 31.65 7.20
CA ASP A 16 24.33 32.40 6.35
C ASP A 16 23.16 31.52 5.86
N CYS A 17 23.42 30.23 5.56
CA CYS A 17 22.37 29.26 5.24
C CYS A 17 21.43 28.99 6.43
N LEU A 18 21.97 28.94 7.65
CA LEU A 18 21.22 28.71 8.88
C LEU A 18 20.34 29.90 9.25
N ASP A 19 20.87 31.12 9.09
CA ASP A 19 20.15 32.37 9.38
C ASP A 19 19.08 32.69 8.33
N ALA A 20 19.22 32.20 7.08
CA ALA A 20 18.26 32.39 6.00
C ALA A 20 17.01 31.48 6.08
N ALA A 21 17.06 30.39 6.86
CA ALA A 21 15.94 29.45 6.99
C ALA A 21 15.01 29.87 8.15
N PRO A 22 13.74 30.23 7.90
CA PRO A 22 12.79 30.54 8.97
C PRO A 22 12.53 29.27 9.81
N GLY A 23 13.12 29.23 11.01
CA GLY A 23 13.02 28.10 11.93
C GLY A 23 14.30 27.73 12.69
N GLY A 24 15.47 28.27 12.31
CA GLY A 24 16.74 28.15 13.03
C GLY A 24 17.19 26.73 13.40
N VAL A 25 18.30 26.62 14.13
CA VAL A 25 18.82 25.37 14.72
C VAL A 25 17.74 24.66 15.53
N PHE A 26 16.79 25.42 16.09
CA PHE A 26 15.72 24.90 16.92
C PHE A 26 14.81 23.91 16.19
N ARG A 27 14.45 24.13 14.91
CA ARG A 27 13.66 23.14 14.16
C ARG A 27 14.42 21.84 13.94
N VAL A 28 15.72 21.93 13.65
CA VAL A 28 16.58 20.75 13.43
C VAL A 28 16.80 20.01 14.75
N ALA A 29 17.13 20.73 15.83
CA ALA A 29 17.33 20.16 17.15
C ALA A 29 16.04 19.57 17.72
N PHE A 30 14.91 20.27 17.60
CA PHE A 30 13.61 19.77 18.03
C PHE A 30 13.17 18.56 17.21
N GLY A 31 13.30 18.61 15.88
CA GLY A 31 12.98 17.48 15.00
C GLY A 31 13.84 16.26 15.31
N PHE A 32 15.15 16.45 15.49
CA PHE A 32 16.07 15.38 15.86
C PHE A 32 15.75 14.82 17.25
N THR A 33 15.53 15.67 18.26
CA THR A 33 15.15 15.23 19.61
C THR A 33 13.82 14.47 19.60
N THR A 34 12.87 14.88 18.76
CA THR A 34 11.59 14.18 18.58
C THR A 34 11.81 12.81 17.97
N LEU A 35 12.66 12.68 16.94
CA LEU A 35 12.98 11.39 16.33
C LEU A 35 13.67 10.43 17.34
N MET A 36 14.62 10.94 18.12
CA MET A 36 15.35 10.16 19.13
C MET A 36 14.46 9.75 20.31
N SER A 37 13.57 10.65 20.77
CA SER A 37 12.68 10.37 21.92
C SER A 37 11.52 9.42 21.60
N ASN A 38 11.31 9.09 20.32
CA ASN A 38 10.24 8.21 19.86
C ASN A 38 10.78 6.86 19.33
N ASP A 39 12.04 6.52 19.62
CA ASP A 39 12.72 5.29 19.16
C ASP A 39 12.58 5.06 17.65
N VAL A 40 12.59 6.14 16.85
CA VAL A 40 12.43 6.06 15.38
C VAL A 40 13.75 5.67 14.71
N VAL A 41 14.87 6.08 15.32
CA VAL A 41 16.25 5.89 14.84
C VAL A 41 17.05 5.20 15.95
N ASP A 42 17.89 4.24 15.58
CA ASP A 42 18.83 3.60 16.52
C ASP A 42 20.06 4.50 16.75
N PRO A 43 20.31 5.00 17.97
CA PRO A 43 21.44 5.88 18.28
C PRO A 43 22.80 5.20 18.22
N ASP A 44 22.86 3.88 18.38
CA ASP A 44 24.11 3.12 18.55
C ASP A 44 24.71 2.67 17.21
N LEU A 45 23.97 2.89 16.11
CA LEU A 45 24.44 2.65 14.75
C LEU A 45 25.01 3.94 14.15
N ASP A 46 26.20 3.86 13.54
CA ASP A 46 26.91 4.98 12.88
C ASP A 46 26.22 5.46 11.57
N HIS A 47 25.04 4.93 11.29
CA HIS A 47 24.20 5.28 10.15
C HIS A 47 22.73 5.27 10.54
N LEU A 48 21.94 6.12 9.88
CA LEU A 48 20.50 6.24 10.12
C LEU A 48 19.77 4.98 9.64
N GLU A 49 19.64 3.97 10.51
CA GLU A 49 18.72 2.86 10.27
C GLU A 49 17.39 3.08 10.98
N LEU A 50 16.32 2.68 10.30
CA LEU A 50 15.00 2.59 10.90
C LEU A 50 15.01 1.53 12.00
N HIS A 51 14.40 1.87 13.13
CA HIS A 51 14.20 0.93 14.23
C HIS A 51 13.49 -0.36 13.74
N PRO A 52 13.84 -1.56 14.26
CA PRO A 52 13.28 -2.83 13.82
C PRO A 52 11.74 -2.89 13.83
N ARG A 53 11.09 -2.16 14.73
CA ARG A 53 9.62 -2.05 14.79
C ARG A 53 9.02 -1.36 13.57
N ILE A 54 9.71 -0.36 13.03
CA ILE A 54 9.28 0.35 11.82
C ILE A 54 9.52 -0.55 10.61
N LYS A 55 10.68 -1.23 10.53
CA LYS A 55 10.97 -2.21 9.47
C LYS A 55 9.89 -3.31 9.44
N ALA A 56 9.60 -3.93 10.59
CA ALA A 56 8.55 -4.94 10.70
C ALA A 56 7.14 -4.40 10.37
N ALA A 57 6.84 -3.15 10.74
CA ALA A 57 5.58 -2.51 10.37
C ALA A 57 5.50 -2.21 8.87
N LEU A 58 6.61 -1.83 8.23
CA LEU A 58 6.70 -1.67 6.77
C LEU A 58 6.53 -3.01 6.07
N ASP A 59 7.24 -4.05 6.50
CA ASP A 59 7.14 -5.40 5.92
C ASP A 59 5.71 -5.95 6.09
N ALA A 60 5.06 -5.68 7.23
CA ALA A 60 3.67 -6.05 7.47
C ALA A 60 2.66 -5.18 6.68
N ALA A 61 3.04 -3.93 6.37
CA ALA A 61 2.24 -3.03 5.54
C ALA A 61 2.43 -3.28 4.04
N GLU A 62 3.51 -3.95 3.64
CA GLU A 62 3.77 -4.29 2.26
C GLU A 62 2.77 -5.36 1.81
N SER A 63 1.69 -4.88 1.18
CA SER A 63 0.75 -5.77 0.52
C SER A 63 1.48 -6.47 -0.63
N PRO A 64 1.36 -7.80 -0.78
CA PRO A 64 2.00 -8.49 -1.89
C PRO A 64 1.59 -7.81 -3.19
N GLN A 65 2.59 -7.32 -3.95
CA GLN A 65 2.32 -6.70 -5.23
C GLN A 65 1.79 -7.78 -6.18
N LEU A 66 0.49 -7.73 -6.47
CA LEU A 66 -0.12 -8.62 -7.44
C LEU A 66 0.30 -8.19 -8.84
N ILE A 67 1.29 -8.88 -9.40
CA ILE A 67 1.79 -8.63 -10.75
C ILE A 67 0.84 -9.30 -11.74
N TYR A 68 0.24 -8.50 -12.61
CA TYR A 68 -0.57 -9.05 -13.70
C TYR A 68 0.37 -9.66 -14.77
N PRO A 69 0.15 -10.92 -15.20
CA PRO A 69 1.06 -11.60 -16.12
C PRO A 69 1.00 -10.99 -17.54
N ALA A 70 2.12 -11.06 -18.26
CA ALA A 70 2.19 -10.59 -19.64
C ALA A 70 1.35 -11.46 -20.60
N ASP A 71 1.37 -12.77 -20.38
CA ASP A 71 0.56 -13.74 -21.11
C ASP A 71 -0.64 -14.19 -20.29
N ILE A 72 -1.77 -14.45 -20.97
CA ILE A 72 -2.98 -14.93 -20.31
C ILE A 72 -2.79 -16.38 -19.85
N THR A 73 -2.76 -16.59 -18.53
CA THR A 73 -2.69 -17.94 -17.96
C THR A 73 -4.01 -18.69 -18.18
N PRO A 74 -4.03 -20.03 -18.15
CA PRO A 74 -5.27 -20.80 -18.31
C PRO A 74 -6.36 -20.42 -17.29
N ASP A 75 -5.99 -20.17 -16.04
CA ASP A 75 -6.91 -19.75 -14.99
C ASP A 75 -7.46 -18.34 -15.22
N LEU A 76 -6.59 -17.41 -15.63
CA LEU A 76 -6.99 -16.06 -15.95
C LEU A 76 -7.91 -16.03 -17.18
N HIS A 77 -7.61 -16.85 -18.20
CA HIS A 77 -8.48 -17.05 -19.34
C HIS A 77 -9.86 -17.56 -18.92
N ARG A 78 -9.91 -18.55 -18.01
CA ARG A 78 -11.17 -19.07 -17.47
C ARG A 78 -11.99 -18.01 -16.77
N VAL A 79 -11.37 -17.20 -15.90
CA VAL A 79 -12.05 -16.11 -15.18
C VAL A 79 -12.56 -15.03 -16.14
N LEU A 80 -11.71 -14.58 -17.07
CA LEU A 80 -12.06 -13.53 -18.03
C LEU A 80 -13.12 -13.96 -19.05
N SER A 81 -13.29 -15.28 -19.25
CA SER A 81 -14.33 -15.83 -20.12
C SER A 81 -15.71 -15.91 -19.46
N LEU A 82 -15.84 -15.57 -18.17
CA LEU A 82 -17.12 -15.62 -17.46
C LEU A 82 -18.08 -14.54 -17.96
N MET A 83 -19.31 -14.95 -18.26
CA MET A 83 -20.36 -14.03 -18.69
C MET A 83 -20.97 -13.27 -17.51
N CYS A 84 -21.49 -12.07 -17.76
CA CYS A 84 -22.05 -11.20 -16.70
C CYS A 84 -23.13 -11.89 -15.85
N PHE A 85 -24.01 -12.72 -16.45
CA PHE A 85 -25.05 -13.44 -15.71
C PHE A 85 -24.50 -14.55 -14.80
N GLN A 86 -23.31 -15.11 -15.10
CA GLN A 86 -22.65 -16.08 -14.21
C GLN A 86 -22.11 -15.39 -12.96
N LEU A 87 -21.77 -14.10 -13.07
CA LEU A 87 -21.17 -13.29 -12.01
C LEU A 87 -22.21 -12.53 -11.16
N ALA A 88 -23.41 -12.29 -11.70
CA ALA A 88 -24.48 -11.56 -11.01
C ALA A 88 -24.78 -12.10 -9.60
N SER A 89 -24.74 -13.43 -9.42
CA SER A 89 -24.98 -14.06 -8.11
C SER A 89 -23.96 -13.64 -7.05
N PHE A 90 -22.70 -13.43 -7.43
CA PHE A 90 -21.67 -12.93 -6.52
C PHE A 90 -21.89 -11.46 -6.19
N ALA A 91 -22.23 -10.63 -7.18
CA ALA A 91 -22.52 -9.21 -6.97
C ALA A 91 -23.66 -9.01 -5.95
N HIS A 92 -24.70 -9.85 -6.00
CA HIS A 92 -25.79 -9.81 -5.02
C HIS A 92 -25.31 -10.14 -3.60
N ILE A 93 -24.42 -11.12 -3.46
CA ILE A 93 -23.86 -11.51 -2.16
C ILE A 93 -22.99 -10.37 -1.60
N PHE A 94 -22.12 -9.79 -2.43
CA PHE A 94 -21.27 -8.67 -2.01
C PHE A 94 -22.10 -7.44 -1.62
N ARG A 95 -23.15 -7.12 -2.37
CA ARG A 95 -24.06 -6.02 -2.04
C ARG A 95 -24.81 -6.27 -0.73
N ALA A 96 -25.29 -7.50 -0.51
CA ALA A 96 -25.92 -7.88 0.75
C ALA A 96 -24.93 -7.76 1.93
N ALA A 97 -23.64 -7.99 1.69
CA ALA A 97 -22.55 -7.78 2.64
C ALA A 97 -22.10 -6.31 2.78
N GLY A 98 -22.76 -5.36 2.12
CA GLY A 98 -22.51 -3.93 2.25
C GLY A 98 -21.62 -3.31 1.15
N ALA A 99 -21.25 -4.06 0.11
CA ALA A 99 -20.49 -3.47 -1.00
C ALA A 99 -21.37 -2.54 -1.85
N GLU A 100 -20.86 -1.34 -2.13
CA GLU A 100 -21.52 -0.35 -3.00
C GLU A 100 -21.32 -0.71 -4.48
N ILE A 101 -22.19 -1.57 -5.01
CA ILE A 101 -22.16 -2.01 -6.41
C ILE A 101 -23.43 -1.55 -7.11
N LYS A 102 -23.28 -0.72 -8.15
CA LYS A 102 -24.39 -0.28 -9.02
C LYS A 102 -25.08 -1.50 -9.64
N THR A 103 -26.39 -1.44 -9.87
CA THR A 103 -27.19 -2.55 -10.43
C THR A 103 -27.07 -2.69 -11.95
N ARG A 104 -26.10 -2.01 -12.55
CA ARG A 104 -25.81 -2.12 -13.97
C ARG A 104 -24.91 -3.35 -14.19
N ALA A 105 -25.23 -4.16 -15.18
CA ALA A 105 -24.57 -5.45 -15.41
C ALA A 105 -23.05 -5.34 -15.56
N GLU A 106 -22.56 -4.29 -16.23
CA GLU A 106 -21.12 -4.05 -16.42
C GLU A 106 -20.42 -3.68 -15.11
N ASP A 107 -21.07 -2.92 -14.22
CA ASP A 107 -20.52 -2.56 -12.91
C ASP A 107 -20.44 -3.80 -12.00
N GLU A 108 -21.47 -4.65 -12.02
CA GLU A 108 -21.47 -5.93 -11.29
C GLU A 108 -20.40 -6.90 -11.81
N GLN A 109 -20.29 -7.02 -13.13
CA GLN A 109 -19.27 -7.85 -13.78
C GLN A 109 -17.86 -7.37 -13.44
N ALA A 110 -17.59 -6.06 -13.54
CA ALA A 110 -16.28 -5.49 -13.25
C ALA A 110 -15.84 -5.75 -11.81
N TYR A 111 -16.75 -5.57 -10.84
CA TYR A 111 -16.46 -5.85 -9.43
C TYR A 111 -16.10 -7.33 -9.21
N CYS A 112 -16.90 -8.24 -9.77
CA CYS A 112 -16.69 -9.67 -9.59
C CYS A 112 -15.43 -10.17 -10.32
N LEU A 113 -15.15 -9.67 -11.52
CA LEU A 113 -13.92 -9.98 -12.26
C LEU A 113 -12.69 -9.47 -11.51
N HIS A 114 -12.73 -8.24 -10.99
CA HIS A 114 -11.63 -7.69 -10.19
C HIS A 114 -11.31 -8.59 -8.99
N TRP A 115 -12.35 -9.04 -8.27
CA TRP A 115 -12.20 -9.97 -7.15
C TRP A 115 -11.61 -11.32 -7.59
N LEU A 116 -12.16 -11.95 -8.63
CA LEU A 116 -11.66 -13.24 -9.12
C LEU A 116 -10.22 -13.16 -9.64
N ILE A 117 -9.87 -12.09 -10.35
CA ILE A 117 -8.49 -11.88 -10.83
C ILE A 117 -7.53 -11.80 -9.65
N LYS A 118 -7.88 -11.08 -8.57
CA LYS A 118 -7.03 -11.05 -7.36
C LYS A 118 -6.81 -12.45 -6.79
N LEU A 119 -7.85 -13.29 -6.76
CA LEU A 119 -7.73 -14.66 -6.28
C LEU A 119 -6.84 -15.51 -7.19
N VAL A 120 -6.97 -15.39 -8.50
CA VAL A 120 -6.09 -16.07 -9.47
C VAL A 120 -4.63 -15.66 -9.27
N LEU A 121 -4.36 -14.36 -9.13
CA LEU A 121 -3.01 -13.85 -8.94
C LEU A 121 -2.41 -14.25 -7.58
N THR A 122 -3.24 -14.48 -6.57
CA THR A 122 -2.77 -14.81 -5.20
C THR A 122 -2.59 -16.31 -5.00
N HIS A 123 -3.48 -17.13 -5.56
CA HIS A 123 -3.57 -18.56 -5.25
C HIS A 123 -3.27 -19.49 -6.43
N GLY A 124 -3.09 -18.98 -7.65
CA GLY A 124 -2.91 -19.81 -8.84
C GLY A 124 -4.06 -20.81 -8.97
N GLU A 125 -3.76 -22.09 -9.22
CA GLU A 125 -4.75 -23.17 -9.39
C GLU A 125 -5.77 -23.29 -8.24
N GLY A 126 -5.39 -22.88 -7.02
CA GLY A 126 -6.25 -22.91 -5.83
C GLY A 126 -7.30 -21.78 -5.76
N TRP A 127 -7.34 -20.88 -6.75
CA TRP A 127 -8.20 -19.69 -6.73
C TRP A 127 -9.68 -20.02 -6.56
N SER A 128 -10.14 -21.12 -7.16
CA SER A 128 -11.55 -21.47 -7.19
C SER A 128 -12.07 -21.99 -5.85
N GLU A 129 -11.24 -22.73 -5.12
CA GLU A 129 -11.53 -23.19 -3.76
C GLU A 129 -11.56 -22.00 -2.81
N GLN A 130 -10.58 -21.09 -2.93
CA GLN A 130 -10.54 -19.87 -2.13
C GLN A 130 -11.77 -18.98 -2.39
N ALA A 131 -12.19 -18.83 -3.64
CA ALA A 131 -13.41 -18.10 -3.99
C ALA A 131 -14.65 -18.67 -3.30
N GLN A 132 -14.77 -20.01 -3.25
CA GLN A 132 -15.87 -20.69 -2.57
C GLN A 132 -15.83 -20.47 -1.06
N LEU A 133 -14.65 -20.54 -0.45
CA LEU A 133 -14.46 -20.28 0.97
C LEU A 133 -14.84 -18.84 1.36
N GLU A 134 -14.42 -17.84 0.59
CA GLU A 134 -14.77 -16.44 0.85
C GLU A 134 -16.28 -16.21 0.75
N ILE A 135 -16.93 -16.74 -0.29
CA ILE A 135 -18.37 -16.62 -0.45
C ILE A 135 -19.13 -17.36 0.66
N ALA A 136 -18.66 -18.55 1.08
CA ALA A 136 -19.25 -19.29 2.19
C ALA A 136 -19.14 -18.50 3.51
N ALA A 137 -17.98 -17.89 3.77
CA ALA A 137 -17.76 -17.06 4.95
C ALA A 137 -18.65 -15.81 4.95
N ILE A 138 -18.82 -15.13 3.81
CA ILE A 138 -19.72 -13.99 3.69
C ILE A 138 -21.17 -14.42 3.94
N ARG A 139 -21.60 -15.54 3.35
CA ARG A 139 -22.96 -16.08 3.56
C ARG A 139 -23.22 -16.42 5.01
N ALA A 140 -22.27 -17.03 5.72
CA ALA A 140 -22.39 -17.33 7.15
C ALA A 140 -22.61 -16.06 7.98
N LYS A 141 -21.79 -15.01 7.74
CA LYS A 141 -21.95 -13.71 8.41
C LYS A 141 -23.32 -13.06 8.14
N LEU A 142 -23.82 -13.18 6.91
CA LEU A 142 -25.15 -12.67 6.54
C LEU A 142 -26.29 -13.45 7.20
N GLN A 143 -26.09 -14.71 7.56
CA GLN A 143 -27.06 -15.52 8.31
C GLN A 143 -27.06 -15.17 9.79
N GLU A 144 -25.89 -14.91 10.38
CA GLU A 144 -25.75 -14.47 11.78
C GLU A 144 -26.32 -13.06 12.03
N SER A 145 -26.36 -12.22 11.00
CA SER A 145 -26.86 -10.84 11.09
C SER A 145 -28.37 -10.70 10.89
N LYS A 146 -29.10 -11.82 10.71
CA LYS A 146 -30.56 -11.86 10.55
C LYS A 146 -31.23 -12.32 11.83
#